data_AF-A0A6G0WNJ2-F1
#
_entry.id   AF-A0A6G0WNJ2-F1
#
_cell.length_a   1.000
_cell.length_b   1.000
_cell.length_c   1.000
_cell.angle_alpha   90.00
_cell.angle_beta   90.00
_cell.angle_gamma   90.00
#
_symmetry.space_group_name_H-M   'P 1'
#
loop_
_entity.id
_entity.type
_entity.pdbx_description
1 polymer ?
#
loop_
_entity_poly.entity_id
_entity_poly.type
_entity_poly.pdbx_seq_one_letter_code
_entity_poly.pdbx_strand_id
1 'polypeptide(L)'
;MMATMKKYFKYTFGLLCGIPNVTLLGTVEDWEAVRSRVDHLKPFGGHMTEWVEMLSGVLDQFVASAKGDVSVDFWQRICHYYGGGSGPSYISGWISVFCVFNEEGKWQGSTDSGGWGKPVKTDYPAIDTNNIPVGYLTVDVKIDDNGVEHQALMFAGHMAFQVEDGNTIVPHLSWAIALKNGVASQE
;
A
#
# COMPACT_ATOMS: atom_id res chain seq x y z
N MET A 1 20.74 -31.69 20.32
CA MET A 1 20.81 -31.40 18.87
C MET A 1 20.98 -29.91 18.56
N MET A 2 20.15 -28.99 19.07
CA MET A 2 20.39 -27.54 18.84
C MET A 2 21.64 -26.98 19.56
N ALA A 3 22.02 -27.55 20.70
CA ALA A 3 23.18 -27.08 21.47
C ALA A 3 24.54 -27.29 20.77
N THR A 4 24.68 -28.33 19.94
CA THR A 4 25.93 -28.68 19.26
C THR A 4 26.23 -27.81 18.02
N MET A 5 25.24 -27.06 17.50
CA MET A 5 25.41 -26.15 16.35
C MET A 5 25.42 -24.66 16.72
N LYS A 6 25.29 -24.32 18.01
CA LYS A 6 25.29 -22.94 18.53
C LYS A 6 26.52 -22.11 18.16
N LYS A 7 27.68 -22.74 17.92
CA LYS A 7 28.92 -22.05 17.54
C LYS A 7 28.95 -21.67 16.05
N TYR A 8 28.10 -22.29 15.23
CA TYR A 8 28.09 -22.12 13.77
C TYR A 8 26.88 -21.34 13.26
N PHE A 9 25.81 -21.24 14.05
CA PHE A 9 24.58 -20.52 13.67
C PHE A 9 24.15 -19.53 14.74
N LYS A 10 23.84 -18.30 14.31
CA LYS A 10 23.21 -17.28 15.15
C LYS A 10 21.69 -17.50 15.09
N TYR A 11 21.10 -17.89 16.21
CA TYR A 11 19.65 -18.05 16.34
C TYR A 11 19.05 -16.71 16.77
N THR A 12 18.29 -16.08 15.89
CA THR A 12 17.51 -14.88 16.17
C THR A 12 16.04 -15.25 16.13
N PHE A 13 15.30 -14.97 17.20
CA PHE A 13 13.84 -15.10 17.23
C PHE A 13 13.26 -13.70 17.03
N GLY A 14 12.55 -13.49 15.92
CA GLY A 14 11.76 -12.29 15.69
C GLY A 14 10.38 -12.48 16.31
N LEU A 15 10.02 -11.65 17.29
CA LEU A 15 8.63 -11.50 17.71
C LEU A 15 7.99 -10.52 16.73
N LEU A 16 7.12 -11.02 15.86
CA LEU A 16 6.31 -10.17 14.99
C LEU A 16 5.17 -9.60 15.87
N CYS A 17 5.25 -8.31 16.19
CA CYS A 17 4.21 -7.61 16.92
C CYS A 17 3.06 -7.23 15.98
N GLY A 18 1.82 -7.43 16.44
CA GLY A 18 0.62 -6.94 15.77
C GLY A 18 0.41 -5.45 15.97
N ILE A 19 -0.53 -4.86 15.21
CA ILE A 19 -0.91 -3.46 15.34
C ILE A 19 -1.79 -3.33 16.61
N PRO A 20 -1.34 -2.60 17.64
CA PRO A 20 -2.01 -2.61 18.95
C PRO A 20 -3.30 -1.77 18.98
N ASN A 21 -3.37 -0.74 18.14
CA ASN A 21 -4.56 0.10 17.95
C ASN A 21 -4.51 0.74 16.56
N VAL A 22 -5.67 1.11 16.03
CA VAL A 22 -5.82 1.88 14.80
C VAL A 22 -6.69 3.09 15.12
N THR A 23 -6.21 4.27 14.79
CA THR A 23 -6.99 5.50 14.89
C THR A 23 -7.43 5.92 13.50
N LEU A 24 -8.75 5.98 13.30
CA LEU A 24 -9.33 6.44 12.05
C LEU A 24 -9.59 7.95 12.14
N LEU A 25 -8.86 8.74 11.34
CA LEU A 25 -9.03 10.18 11.26
C LEU A 25 -10.10 10.57 10.21
N GLY A 26 -10.63 11.79 10.31
CA GLY A 26 -11.69 12.29 9.43
C GLY A 26 -13.11 12.06 9.98
N THR A 27 -14.11 12.64 9.33
CA THR A 27 -15.52 12.45 9.70
C THR A 27 -16.16 11.29 8.95
N VAL A 28 -17.36 10.89 9.35
CA VAL A 28 -18.13 9.86 8.63
C VAL A 28 -18.37 10.28 7.17
N GLU A 29 -18.68 11.56 6.95
CA GLU A 29 -18.93 12.14 5.64
C GLU A 29 -17.69 12.07 4.74
N ASP A 30 -16.49 12.25 5.31
CA ASP A 30 -15.23 12.10 4.57
C ASP A 30 -15.08 10.67 4.04
N TRP A 31 -15.35 9.66 4.87
CA TRP A 31 -15.24 8.25 4.48
C TRP A 31 -16.32 7.83 3.47
N GLU A 32 -17.55 8.33 3.62
CA GLU A 32 -18.61 8.12 2.62
C GLU A 32 -18.27 8.78 1.27
N ALA A 33 -17.66 9.97 1.30
CA ALA A 33 -17.18 10.64 0.10
C ALA A 33 -16.06 9.86 -0.59
N VAL A 34 -15.11 9.29 0.16
CA VAL A 34 -14.07 8.42 -0.42
C VAL A 34 -14.70 7.17 -1.04
N ARG A 35 -15.61 6.51 -0.32
CA ARG A 35 -16.28 5.29 -0.78
C ARG A 35 -17.07 5.51 -2.08
N SER A 36 -17.81 6.62 -2.18
CA SER A 36 -18.59 6.93 -3.38
C SER A 36 -17.72 7.26 -4.60
N ARG A 37 -16.58 7.92 -4.41
CA ARG A 37 -15.66 8.25 -5.51
C ARG A 37 -15.06 7.02 -6.18
N VAL A 38 -14.87 5.93 -5.43
CA VAL A 38 -14.33 4.68 -5.98
C VAL A 38 -15.26 4.06 -7.02
N ASP A 39 -16.59 4.23 -6.90
CA ASP A 39 -17.53 3.72 -7.91
C ASP A 39 -17.35 4.38 -9.29
N HIS A 40 -16.82 5.61 -9.34
CA HIS A 40 -16.51 6.29 -10.61
C HIS A 40 -15.33 5.67 -11.37
N LEU A 41 -14.64 4.68 -10.78
CA LEU A 41 -13.57 3.95 -11.46
C LEU A 41 -14.09 2.74 -12.26
N LYS A 42 -15.33 2.27 -12.03
CA LYS A 42 -15.92 1.13 -12.77
C LYS A 42 -15.97 1.34 -14.29
N PRO A 43 -16.28 2.53 -14.83
CA PRO A 43 -16.37 2.75 -16.28
C PRO A 43 -15.07 2.50 -17.05
N PHE A 44 -13.90 2.49 -16.38
CA PHE A 44 -12.62 2.17 -17.02
C PHE A 44 -12.50 0.67 -17.41
N GLY A 45 -13.36 -0.20 -16.84
CA GLY A 45 -13.53 -1.59 -17.26
C GLY A 45 -12.34 -2.52 -17.00
N GLY A 46 -12.46 -3.77 -17.47
CA GLY A 46 -11.45 -4.81 -17.26
C GLY A 46 -11.19 -5.07 -15.77
N HIS A 47 -9.92 -5.17 -15.39
CA HIS A 47 -9.49 -5.37 -14.00
C HIS A 47 -9.84 -4.20 -13.07
N MET A 48 -10.21 -3.02 -13.59
CA MET A 48 -10.68 -1.91 -12.74
C MET A 48 -12.00 -2.24 -12.06
N THR A 49 -12.90 -2.97 -12.73
CA THR A 49 -14.17 -3.39 -12.12
C THR A 49 -13.91 -4.35 -10.96
N GLU A 50 -13.03 -5.33 -11.15
CA GLU A 50 -12.62 -6.28 -10.10
C GLU A 50 -11.97 -5.55 -8.92
N TRP A 51 -11.07 -4.60 -9.20
CA TRP A 51 -10.45 -3.80 -8.15
C TRP A 51 -11.44 -2.98 -7.36
N VAL A 52 -12.38 -2.31 -8.04
CA VAL A 52 -13.41 -1.50 -7.38
C VAL A 52 -14.27 -2.36 -6.46
N GLU A 53 -14.65 -3.57 -6.85
CA GLU A 53 -15.42 -4.48 -5.99
C GLU A 53 -14.64 -4.83 -4.72
N MET A 54 -13.36 -5.17 -4.84
CA MET A 54 -12.49 -5.43 -3.68
C MET A 54 -12.32 -4.20 -2.79
N LEU A 55 -11.99 -3.05 -3.39
CA LEU A 55 -11.73 -1.79 -2.68
C LEU A 55 -13.00 -1.26 -2.00
N SER A 56 -14.15 -1.44 -2.63
CA SER A 56 -15.46 -1.10 -2.06
C SER A 56 -15.69 -1.83 -0.74
N GLY A 57 -15.47 -3.15 -0.71
CA GLY A 57 -15.66 -3.94 0.52
C GLY A 57 -14.75 -3.50 1.66
N VAL A 58 -13.52 -3.09 1.35
CA VAL A 58 -12.60 -2.51 2.35
C VAL A 58 -13.11 -1.15 2.84
N LEU A 59 -13.49 -0.25 1.93
CA LEU A 59 -13.96 1.09 2.29
C LEU A 59 -15.31 1.08 3.03
N ASP A 60 -16.17 0.09 2.76
CA ASP A 60 -17.42 -0.11 3.51
C ASP A 60 -17.12 -0.39 4.99
N GLN A 61 -16.06 -1.14 5.31
CA GLN A 61 -15.62 -1.37 6.70
C GLN A 61 -15.03 -0.11 7.34
N PHE A 62 -14.38 0.75 6.56
CA PHE A 62 -13.90 2.06 7.04
C PHE A 62 -15.08 2.98 7.39
N VAL A 63 -16.11 3.05 6.52
CA VAL A 63 -17.34 3.81 6.78
C VAL A 63 -18.07 3.26 8.01
N ALA A 64 -18.21 1.94 8.14
CA ALA A 64 -18.82 1.29 9.30
C ALA A 64 -18.05 1.64 10.59
N SER A 65 -16.72 1.54 10.55
CA SER A 65 -15.87 1.87 11.69
C SER A 65 -15.96 3.34 12.09
N ALA A 66 -16.03 4.26 11.12
CA ALA A 66 -16.23 5.69 11.37
C ALA A 66 -17.59 5.99 12.03
N LYS A 67 -18.63 5.20 11.72
CA LYS A 67 -19.96 5.27 12.35
C LYS A 67 -20.02 4.63 13.73
N GLY A 68 -18.93 4.02 14.19
CA GLY A 68 -18.84 3.30 15.47
C GLY A 68 -19.21 1.81 15.40
N ASP A 69 -19.50 1.27 14.22
CA ASP A 69 -19.74 -0.16 14.00
C ASP A 69 -18.44 -0.86 13.57
N VAL A 70 -17.60 -1.18 14.57
CA VAL A 70 -16.23 -1.65 14.36
C VAL A 70 -16.17 -3.18 14.33
N SER A 71 -15.72 -3.74 13.20
CA SER A 71 -15.41 -5.18 13.07
C SER A 71 -13.97 -5.48 13.45
N VAL A 72 -13.76 -6.06 14.64
CA VAL A 72 -12.43 -6.46 15.12
C VAL A 72 -11.78 -7.48 14.17
N ASP A 73 -12.56 -8.43 13.65
CA ASP A 73 -12.05 -9.47 12.74
C ASP A 73 -11.53 -8.87 11.43
N PHE A 74 -12.14 -7.78 10.94
CA PHE A 74 -11.63 -7.05 9.77
C PHE A 74 -10.30 -6.36 10.09
N TRP A 75 -10.24 -5.62 11.21
CA TRP A 75 -9.04 -4.90 11.63
C TRP A 75 -7.89 -5.81 12.07
N GLN A 76 -8.14 -7.08 12.38
CA GLN A 76 -7.08 -8.06 12.61
C GLN A 76 -6.49 -8.64 11.31
N ARG A 77 -7.16 -8.43 10.17
CA ARG A 77 -6.79 -8.97 8.85
C ARG A 77 -6.13 -7.93 7.92
N ILE A 78 -5.47 -6.92 8.50
CA ILE A 78 -4.78 -5.85 7.74
C ILE A 78 -3.73 -6.43 6.81
N CYS A 79 -2.76 -7.14 7.37
CA CYS A 79 -1.61 -7.65 6.65
C CYS A 79 -1.24 -9.03 7.18
N HIS A 80 -1.06 -9.98 6.28
CA HIS A 80 -0.54 -11.30 6.57
C HIS A 80 0.68 -11.56 5.70
N TYR A 81 1.85 -11.70 6.33
CA TYR A 81 3.09 -12.04 5.65
C TYR A 81 3.36 -13.55 5.72
N TYR A 82 3.72 -14.15 4.60
CA TYR A 82 4.17 -15.55 4.56
C TYR A 82 5.28 -15.73 3.53
N GLY A 83 6.34 -16.44 3.94
CA GLY A 83 7.53 -16.68 3.12
C GLY A 83 7.55 -18.09 2.53
N GLY A 84 8.07 -18.24 1.32
CA GLY A 84 8.28 -19.53 0.65
C GLY A 84 9.58 -20.26 1.02
N GLY A 85 10.23 -19.91 2.14
CA GLY A 85 11.56 -20.42 2.48
C GLY A 85 12.64 -19.86 1.55
N SER A 86 13.12 -20.65 0.58
CA SER A 86 14.04 -20.20 -0.48
C SER A 86 13.31 -19.52 -1.66
N GLY A 87 11.99 -19.58 -1.70
CA GLY A 87 11.14 -18.93 -2.71
C GLY A 87 10.71 -17.51 -2.34
N PRO A 88 9.91 -16.86 -3.19
CA PRO A 88 9.38 -15.51 -2.94
C PRO A 88 8.59 -15.44 -1.63
N SER A 89 8.51 -14.23 -1.10
CA SER A 89 7.69 -13.92 0.07
C SER A 89 6.52 -13.04 -0.35
N TYR A 90 5.38 -13.24 0.31
CA TYR A 90 4.12 -12.64 -0.07
C TYR A 90 3.49 -11.88 1.09
N ILE A 91 2.72 -10.85 0.74
CA ILE A 91 1.76 -10.21 1.63
C ILE A 91 0.34 -10.47 1.14
N SER A 92 -0.58 -10.66 2.08
CA SER A 92 -2.03 -10.71 1.88
C SER A 92 -2.70 -9.94 3.02
N GLY A 93 -4.02 -10.06 3.20
CA GLY A 93 -4.83 -9.19 4.04
C GLY A 93 -5.39 -8.02 3.24
N TRP A 94 -6.35 -7.27 3.81
CA TRP A 94 -7.04 -6.25 3.03
C TRP A 94 -6.14 -5.12 2.52
N ILE A 95 -4.96 -4.92 3.13
CA ILE A 95 -3.98 -3.94 2.65
C ILE A 95 -3.49 -4.27 1.24
N SER A 96 -3.50 -5.54 0.82
CA SER A 96 -3.04 -5.95 -0.51
C SER A 96 -3.94 -5.47 -1.63
N VAL A 97 -5.19 -5.08 -1.33
CA VAL A 97 -6.12 -4.45 -2.28
C VAL A 97 -5.58 -3.12 -2.83
N PHE A 98 -4.67 -2.45 -2.09
CA PHE A 98 -4.00 -1.23 -2.54
C PHE A 98 -2.78 -1.51 -3.44
N CYS A 99 -2.42 -2.78 -3.65
CA CYS A 99 -1.23 -3.21 -4.38
C CYS A 99 -1.56 -4.07 -5.62
N VAL A 100 -2.81 -4.07 -6.09
CA VAL A 100 -3.26 -4.95 -7.19
C VAL A 100 -2.71 -4.57 -8.58
N PHE A 101 -2.06 -3.41 -8.69
CA PHE A 101 -1.29 -3.00 -9.85
C PHE A 101 0.18 -2.83 -9.45
N ASN A 102 1.10 -3.40 -10.23
CA ASN A 102 2.54 -3.22 -10.00
C ASN A 102 3.04 -1.88 -10.59
N GLU A 103 4.36 -1.62 -10.52
CA GLU A 103 4.95 -0.38 -11.01
C GLU A 103 4.73 -0.13 -12.53
N GLU A 104 4.56 -1.18 -13.32
CA GLU A 104 4.22 -1.06 -14.75
C GLU A 104 2.70 -0.98 -15.01
N GLY A 105 1.88 -0.91 -13.96
CA GLY A 105 0.42 -0.91 -14.07
C GLY A 105 -0.18 -2.27 -14.46
N LYS A 106 0.59 -3.36 -14.35
CA LYS A 106 0.10 -4.72 -14.63
C LYS A 106 -0.68 -5.26 -13.45
N TRP A 107 -1.77 -5.95 -13.78
CA TRP A 107 -2.62 -6.62 -12.79
C TRP A 107 -1.88 -7.74 -12.06
N GLN A 108 -1.98 -7.72 -10.74
CA GLN A 108 -1.50 -8.76 -9.82
C GLN A 108 -2.51 -9.04 -8.70
N GLY A 109 -3.76 -8.59 -8.83
CA GLY A 109 -4.82 -8.73 -7.84
C GLY A 109 -5.46 -10.13 -7.73
N SER A 110 -4.76 -11.20 -8.08
CA SER A 110 -5.32 -12.55 -8.01
C SER A 110 -5.48 -13.02 -6.55
N THR A 111 -6.64 -13.61 -6.23
CA THR A 111 -6.91 -14.24 -4.94
C THR A 111 -6.43 -15.69 -4.86
N ASP A 112 -5.84 -16.22 -5.93
CA ASP A 112 -5.26 -17.56 -5.95
C ASP A 112 -3.82 -17.52 -5.42
N SER A 113 -3.54 -18.27 -4.35
CA SER A 113 -2.20 -18.31 -3.76
C SER A 113 -1.18 -18.92 -4.74
N GLY A 114 -0.19 -18.14 -5.19
CA GLY A 114 0.86 -18.56 -6.13
C GLY A 114 1.97 -19.47 -5.55
N GLY A 115 1.68 -20.23 -4.49
CA GLY A 115 2.67 -21.09 -3.81
C GLY A 115 2.93 -22.42 -4.51
N TRP A 116 4.01 -23.10 -4.12
CA TRP A 116 4.29 -24.49 -4.53
C TRP A 116 3.18 -25.41 -4.00
N GLY A 117 2.28 -25.85 -4.86
CA GLY A 117 1.16 -26.73 -4.50
C GLY A 117 -0.11 -26.42 -5.28
N LYS A 118 -1.26 -26.87 -4.77
CA LYS A 118 -2.56 -26.49 -5.32
C LYS A 118 -2.87 -25.04 -4.92
N PRO A 119 -3.39 -24.21 -5.83
CA PRO A 119 -3.87 -22.87 -5.48
C PRO A 119 -4.89 -22.96 -4.35
N VAL A 120 -4.66 -22.21 -3.28
CA VAL A 120 -5.64 -21.98 -2.21
C VAL A 120 -6.27 -20.62 -2.48
N LYS A 121 -7.59 -20.59 -2.56
CA LYS A 121 -8.31 -19.33 -2.67
C LYS A 121 -8.24 -18.58 -1.35
N THR A 122 -7.80 -17.34 -1.40
CA THR A 122 -7.68 -16.45 -0.25
C THR A 122 -8.74 -15.35 -0.30
N ASP A 123 -9.03 -14.73 0.85
CA ASP A 123 -10.01 -13.62 0.92
C ASP A 123 -9.48 -12.33 0.26
N TYR A 124 -8.16 -12.17 0.18
CA TYR A 124 -7.50 -10.97 -0.34
C TYR A 124 -6.32 -11.33 -1.23
N PRO A 125 -5.97 -10.50 -2.23
CA PRO A 125 -4.86 -10.78 -3.14
C PRO A 125 -3.56 -11.13 -2.43
N ALA A 126 -2.80 -12.05 -3.04
CA ALA A 126 -1.46 -12.43 -2.60
C ALA A 126 -0.41 -11.73 -3.47
N ILE A 127 0.28 -10.74 -2.89
CA ILE A 127 1.22 -9.89 -3.61
C ILE A 127 2.65 -10.28 -3.25
N ASP A 128 3.48 -10.57 -4.25
CA ASP A 128 4.92 -10.75 -4.04
C ASP A 128 5.50 -9.47 -3.46
N THR A 129 6.24 -9.59 -2.35
CA THR A 129 6.89 -8.45 -1.68
C THR A 129 7.79 -7.62 -2.60
N ASN A 130 8.32 -8.20 -3.67
CA ASN A 130 9.13 -7.47 -4.67
C ASN A 130 8.30 -6.65 -5.66
N ASN A 131 6.97 -6.86 -5.72
CA ASN A 131 6.07 -6.17 -6.64
C ASN A 131 5.13 -5.19 -5.93
N ILE A 132 5.38 -4.88 -4.65
CA ILE A 132 4.63 -3.85 -3.93
C ILE A 132 4.93 -2.50 -4.59
N PRO A 133 3.93 -1.78 -5.13
CA PRO A 133 4.17 -0.52 -5.80
C PRO A 133 4.62 0.57 -4.83
N VAL A 134 5.37 1.54 -5.33
CA VAL A 134 5.70 2.75 -4.56
C VAL A 134 4.46 3.57 -4.23
N GLY A 135 4.41 4.15 -3.03
CA GLY A 135 3.27 4.93 -2.53
C GLY A 135 3.12 6.35 -3.10
N TYR A 136 3.86 6.68 -4.16
CA TYR A 136 3.83 7.98 -4.83
C TYR A 136 3.84 7.82 -6.36
N LEU A 137 3.40 8.86 -7.06
CA LEU A 137 3.40 8.93 -8.51
C LEU A 137 4.32 10.04 -8.99
N THR A 138 4.82 9.88 -10.20
CA THR A 138 5.60 10.89 -10.91
C THR A 138 4.92 11.27 -12.22
N VAL A 139 4.89 12.56 -12.54
CA VAL A 139 4.36 13.07 -13.80
C VAL A 139 5.27 14.13 -14.38
N ASP A 140 5.48 14.06 -15.69
CA ASP A 140 6.20 15.09 -16.44
C ASP A 140 5.35 16.35 -16.54
N VAL A 141 5.93 17.48 -16.13
CA VAL A 141 5.27 18.78 -16.15
C VAL A 141 6.14 19.80 -16.88
N LYS A 142 5.47 20.72 -17.56
CA LYS A 142 6.09 21.88 -18.19
C LYS A 142 5.72 23.13 -17.41
N ILE A 143 6.73 23.85 -16.95
CA ILE A 143 6.56 25.12 -16.22
C ILE A 143 6.83 26.24 -17.21
N ASP A 144 5.90 27.19 -17.32
CA ASP A 144 6.07 28.44 -18.07
C ASP A 144 6.28 29.58 -17.08
N ASP A 145 7.53 30.05 -16.97
CA ASP A 145 7.88 31.23 -16.17
C ASP A 145 8.03 32.43 -17.09
N ASN A 146 6.94 33.18 -17.28
CA ASN A 146 6.90 34.41 -18.07
C ASN A 146 7.44 34.26 -19.51
N GLY A 147 7.14 33.13 -20.16
CA GLY A 147 7.61 32.79 -21.51
C GLY A 147 8.90 31.97 -21.55
N VAL A 148 9.52 31.68 -20.39
CA VAL A 148 10.65 30.75 -20.28
C VAL A 148 10.13 29.38 -19.86
N GLU A 149 10.30 28.40 -20.75
CA GLU A 149 9.79 27.04 -20.51
C GLU A 149 10.83 26.15 -19.83
N HIS A 150 10.42 25.49 -18.75
CA HIS A 150 11.22 24.51 -18.03
C HIS A 150 10.55 23.14 -18.03
N GLN A 151 11.36 22.11 -18.31
CA GLN A 151 10.94 20.72 -18.17
C GLN A 151 11.20 20.25 -16.74
N ALA A 152 10.17 19.77 -16.08
CA ALA A 152 10.25 19.30 -14.70
C ALA A 152 9.52 17.97 -14.50
N LEU A 153 9.82 17.34 -13.38
CA LEU A 153 9.16 16.14 -12.90
C LEU A 153 8.44 16.48 -11.59
N MET A 154 7.14 16.26 -11.53
CA MET A 154 6.35 16.41 -10.32
C MET A 154 6.19 15.05 -9.64
N PHE A 155 6.39 15.01 -8.33
CA PHE A 155 6.16 13.88 -7.44
C PHE A 155 4.95 14.18 -6.58
N ALA A 156 4.08 13.21 -6.33
CA ALA A 156 2.98 13.35 -5.39
C ALA A 156 2.61 12.00 -4.75
N GLY A 157 2.43 11.98 -3.43
CA GLY A 157 1.95 10.81 -2.70
C GLY A 157 2.56 10.67 -1.31
N HIS A 158 2.69 9.43 -0.84
CA HIS A 158 3.32 9.11 0.44
C HIS A 158 4.83 9.23 0.31
N MET A 159 5.36 10.41 0.65
CA MET A 159 6.79 10.72 0.48
C MET A 159 7.58 10.59 1.78
N ALA A 160 6.89 10.68 2.92
CA ALA A 160 7.51 10.58 4.23
C ALA A 160 6.53 9.99 5.25
N PHE A 161 7.05 9.65 6.41
CA PHE A 161 6.26 9.38 7.59
C PHE A 161 6.89 10.11 8.77
N GLN A 162 6.06 10.50 9.73
CA GLN A 162 6.48 11.06 11.00
C GLN A 162 6.41 9.97 12.07
N VAL A 163 7.36 9.99 13.00
CA VAL A 163 7.29 9.18 14.21
C VAL A 163 6.83 10.08 15.35
N GLU A 164 5.63 9.83 15.85
CA GLU A 164 5.06 10.52 17.01
C GLU A 164 5.20 9.65 18.26
N ASP A 165 5.59 10.28 19.38
CA ASP A 165 5.70 9.67 20.71
C ASP A 165 6.52 8.36 20.77
N GLY A 166 7.37 8.12 19.79
CA GLY A 166 8.26 6.95 19.70
C GLY A 166 7.59 5.61 19.33
N ASN A 167 6.26 5.56 19.18
CA ASN A 167 5.54 4.32 18.89
C ASN A 167 4.37 4.48 17.90
N THR A 168 4.17 5.67 17.36
CA THR A 168 3.13 5.97 16.37
C THR A 168 3.79 6.39 15.07
N ILE A 169 3.37 5.79 13.95
CA ILE A 169 3.80 6.19 12.62
C ILE A 169 2.62 6.90 11.95
N VAL A 170 2.84 8.13 11.49
CA VAL A 170 1.85 8.93 10.78
C VAL A 170 2.34 9.13 9.34
N PRO A 171 1.61 8.64 8.33
CA PRO A 171 1.97 8.88 6.94
C PRO A 171 1.84 10.37 6.59
N HIS A 172 2.81 10.90 5.84
CA HIS A 172 2.81 12.28 5.38
C HIS A 172 2.69 12.32 3.85
N LEU A 173 1.55 12.81 3.37
CA LEU A 173 1.32 13.08 1.96
C LEU A 173 2.00 14.40 1.58
N SER A 174 2.82 14.39 0.52
CA SER A 174 3.50 15.58 0.03
C SER A 174 3.58 15.56 -1.49
N TRP A 175 4.03 16.68 -2.04
CA TRP A 175 4.41 16.80 -3.44
C TRP A 175 5.73 17.59 -3.55
N ALA A 176 6.44 17.39 -4.66
CA ALA A 176 7.65 18.13 -5.00
C ALA A 176 7.77 18.27 -6.51
N ILE A 177 8.49 19.29 -6.99
CA ILE A 177 8.81 19.45 -8.41
C ILE A 177 10.33 19.59 -8.54
N ALA A 178 10.92 18.78 -9.41
CA ALA A 178 12.35 18.81 -9.72
C ALA A 178 12.57 19.16 -11.19
N LEU A 179 13.39 20.17 -11.47
CA LEU A 179 13.78 20.51 -12.84
C LEU A 179 14.65 19.38 -13.43
N LYS A 180 14.33 18.92 -14.64
CA LYS A 180 15.06 17.82 -15.30
C LYS A 180 16.49 18.21 -15.68
N ASN A 181 16.72 19.50 -15.93
CA ASN A 181 17.98 20.05 -16.42
C ASN A 181 18.65 20.92 -15.36
N GLY A 182 18.79 20.43 -14.13
CA GLY A 182 19.34 21.20 -13.01
C GLY A 182 20.69 21.85 -13.33
N VAL A 183 20.67 23.11 -13.76
CA VAL A 183 21.78 24.03 -13.59
C VAL A 183 21.52 24.66 -12.24
N ALA A 184 22.32 24.31 -11.24
CA ALA A 184 22.30 25.01 -9.96
C ALA A 184 22.51 26.50 -10.26
N SER A 185 21.53 27.34 -9.91
CA SER A 185 21.73 28.78 -9.90
C SER A 185 22.85 29.05 -8.91
N GLN A 186 24.02 29.46 -9.41
CA GLN A 186 25.06 30.04 -8.58
C GLN A 186 24.52 31.40 -8.13
N GLU A 187 24.15 31.49 -6.85
CA GLU A 187 24.06 32.77 -6.13
C GLU A 187 25.46 33.26 -5.75
#